data_AF-X1J798-F1
#
_entry.id   AF-X1J798-F1
#
_cell.length_a   1.000
_cell.length_b   1.000
_cell.length_c   1.000
_cell.angle_alpha   90.00
_cell.angle_beta   90.00
_cell.angle_gamma   90.00
#
_symmetry.space_group_name_H-M   'P 1'
#
loop_
_entity.id
_entity.type
_entity.pdbx_description
1 polymer ?
#
loop_
_entity_poly.entity_id
_entity_poly.type
_entity_poly.pdbx_seq_one_letter_code
_entity_poly.pdbx_strand_id
1 'polypeptide(L)'
;MKEDTSAKKTDTEKLFHEFQNAWVELSDNDRESIFKMAEEYKKFLDAGKTERECVSEIVTMAKENGFKNIEDLIAIKKPLKEGMKIYA
;
A
#
# COMPACT_ATOMS: atom_id res chain seq x y z
N MET A 1 -46.22 -36.04 10.38
CA MET A 1 -46.10 -35.15 9.22
C MET A 1 -44.62 -34.88 9.04
N LYS A 2 -43.98 -35.52 8.06
CA LYS A 2 -42.60 -35.28 7.70
C LYS A 2 -42.63 -34.18 6.65
N GLU A 3 -41.97 -33.06 6.90
CA GLU A 3 -41.35 -32.28 5.82
C GLU A 3 -39.97 -31.88 6.30
N ASP A 4 -38.99 -32.57 5.72
CA ASP A 4 -37.57 -32.30 5.84
C ASP A 4 -37.29 -30.85 5.43
N THR A 5 -36.79 -30.03 6.36
CA THR A 5 -36.14 -28.75 6.04
C THR A 5 -34.75 -29.03 5.47
N SER A 6 -34.71 -29.80 4.39
CA SER A 6 -33.54 -30.05 3.56
C SER A 6 -33.87 -29.54 2.16
N ALA A 7 -32.93 -28.79 1.59
CA ALA A 7 -32.94 -28.25 0.23
C ALA A 7 -33.82 -27.01 -0.01
N LYS A 8 -33.19 -25.83 0.19
CA LYS A 8 -33.17 -24.71 -0.77
C LYS A 8 -32.17 -23.65 -0.27
N LYS A 9 -30.87 -23.87 -0.50
CA LYS A 9 -29.92 -22.75 -0.60
C LYS A 9 -30.35 -21.96 -1.83
N THR A 10 -30.93 -20.80 -1.59
CA THR A 10 -31.65 -19.98 -2.56
C THR A 10 -30.68 -19.38 -3.58
N ASP A 11 -31.09 -19.32 -4.85
CA ASP A 11 -30.29 -18.80 -5.98
C ASP A 11 -29.76 -17.37 -5.76
N THR A 12 -30.31 -16.66 -4.77
CA THR A 12 -29.85 -15.38 -4.25
C THR A 12 -28.42 -15.43 -3.71
N GLU A 13 -28.03 -16.47 -2.95
CA GLU A 13 -26.67 -16.61 -2.39
C GLU A 13 -25.61 -16.82 -3.48
N LYS A 14 -25.99 -17.36 -4.64
CA LYS A 14 -25.06 -17.57 -5.77
C LYS A 14 -24.80 -16.28 -6.57
N LEU A 15 -25.66 -15.28 -6.44
CA LEU A 15 -25.57 -14.04 -7.21
C LEU A 15 -24.82 -12.93 -6.46
N PHE A 16 -24.83 -12.96 -5.12
CA PHE A 16 -24.18 -11.96 -4.28
C PHE A 16 -22.87 -12.50 -3.71
N HIS A 17 -21.77 -11.76 -3.96
CA HIS A 17 -20.49 -12.04 -3.33
C HIS A 17 -20.50 -11.53 -1.89
N GLU A 18 -20.24 -12.40 -0.92
CA GLU A 18 -20.08 -12.04 0.48
C GLU A 18 -18.63 -11.65 0.76
N PHE A 19 -18.41 -10.39 1.13
CA PHE A 19 -17.10 -9.94 1.57
C PHE A 19 -16.81 -10.49 2.97
N GLN A 20 -15.84 -11.40 3.04
CA GLN A 20 -15.34 -11.90 4.31
C GLN A 20 -14.39 -10.89 4.94
N ASN A 21 -14.21 -11.00 6.26
CA ASN A 21 -13.26 -10.15 6.97
C ASN A 21 -11.84 -10.52 6.55
N ALA A 22 -11.11 -9.54 6.01
CA ALA A 22 -9.73 -9.74 5.54
C ALA A 22 -8.83 -10.37 6.62
N TRP A 23 -8.99 -9.99 7.90
CA TRP A 23 -8.18 -10.54 8.99
C TRP A 23 -8.37 -12.04 9.20
N VAL A 24 -9.54 -12.57 8.87
CA VAL A 24 -9.87 -14.00 8.98
C VAL A 24 -9.27 -14.78 7.81
N GLU A 25 -9.22 -14.19 6.61
CA GLU A 25 -8.69 -14.84 5.40
C GLU A 25 -7.16 -14.74 5.24
N LEU A 26 -6.53 -13.73 5.84
CA LEU A 26 -5.08 -13.53 5.74
C LEU A 26 -4.30 -14.69 6.35
N SER A 27 -3.27 -15.15 5.63
CA SER A 27 -2.31 -16.11 6.15
C SER A 27 -1.41 -15.46 7.20
N ASP A 28 -0.71 -16.29 7.98
CA ASP A 28 0.24 -15.76 8.97
C ASP A 28 1.39 -14.98 8.32
N ASN A 29 1.81 -15.35 7.11
CA ASN A 29 2.82 -14.61 6.34
C ASN A 29 2.31 -13.24 5.86
N ASP A 30 1.04 -13.15 5.49
CA ASP A 30 0.44 -11.87 5.12
C ASP A 30 0.31 -10.95 6.35
N ARG A 31 -0.06 -11.52 7.50
CA ARG A 31 -0.10 -10.78 8.77
C ARG A 31 1.28 -10.25 9.15
N GLU A 32 2.33 -11.05 9.02
CA GLU A 32 3.71 -10.60 9.28
C GLU A 32 4.10 -9.44 8.35
N SER A 33 3.77 -9.55 7.06
CA SER A 33 4.03 -8.49 6.08
C SER A 33 3.28 -7.20 6.41
N ILE A 34 2.02 -7.31 6.84
CA ILE A 34 1.19 -6.17 7.30
C ILE A 34 1.81 -5.52 8.53
N PHE A 35 2.22 -6.31 9.53
CA PHE A 35 2.85 -5.76 10.74
C PHE A 35 4.19 -5.09 10.42
N LYS A 36 4.98 -5.65 9.51
CA LYS A 36 6.23 -5.03 9.06
C LYS A 36 5.96 -3.66 8.41
N MET A 37 4.99 -3.59 7.48
CA MET A 37 4.57 -2.32 6.88
C MET A 37 4.06 -1.33 7.93
N ALA A 38 3.28 -1.80 8.92
CA ALA A 38 2.76 -0.96 9.99
C ALA A 38 3.89 -0.38 10.87
N GLU A 39 4.94 -1.15 11.16
CA GLU A 39 6.10 -0.66 11.91
C GLU A 39 6.92 0.36 11.11
N GLU A 40 7.09 0.16 9.80
CA GLU A 40 7.71 1.15 8.91
C GLU A 40 6.88 2.45 8.86
N TYR A 41 5.56 2.33 8.79
CA TYR A 41 4.65 3.47 8.79
C TYR A 41 4.71 4.27 10.10
N LYS A 42 4.75 3.59 11.25
CA LYS A 42 4.91 4.26 12.56
C LYS A 42 6.21 5.08 12.61
N LYS A 43 7.33 4.51 12.16
CA LYS A 43 8.62 5.21 12.12
C LYS A 43 8.57 6.46 11.25
N PHE A 44 7.91 6.37 10.10
CA PHE A 44 7.71 7.53 9.22
C PHE A 44 6.92 8.65 9.93
N LEU A 45 5.83 8.30 10.61
CA LEU A 45 5.03 9.28 11.36
C LEU A 45 5.78 9.88 12.55
N ASP A 46 6.63 9.10 13.22
CA ASP A 46 7.45 9.60 14.33
C ASP A 46 8.50 10.62 13.87
N ALA A 47 9.05 10.42 12.67
CA ALA A 47 10.00 11.33 12.03
C ALA A 47 9.34 12.60 11.47
N GLY A 48 8.11 12.49 10.94
CA GLY A 48 7.36 13.57 10.33
C GLY A 48 6.16 14.03 11.15
N LYS A 49 6.37 14.93 12.13
CA LYS A 49 5.27 15.45 12.98
C LYS A 49 4.54 16.62 12.33
N THR A 50 5.20 17.28 11.39
CA THR A 50 4.67 18.41 10.61
C THR A 50 4.80 18.13 9.11
N GLU A 51 4.02 18.83 8.30
CA GLU A 51 4.01 18.64 6.84
C GLU A 51 5.39 18.87 6.23
N ARG A 52 6.17 19.83 6.76
CA ARG A 52 7.54 20.09 6.28
C ARG A 52 8.49 18.94 6.61
N GLU A 53 8.37 18.33 7.78
CA GLU A 53 9.19 17.18 8.17
C GLU A 53 8.84 15.95 7.34
N CYS A 54 7.54 15.70 7.11
CA CYS A 54 7.09 14.64 6.21
C CYS A 54 7.67 14.79 4.80
N VAL A 55 7.65 16.02 4.24
CA VAL A 55 8.24 16.28 2.91
C VAL A 55 9.74 16.00 2.93
N SER A 56 10.46 16.43 3.97
CA SER A 56 11.90 16.15 4.10
C SER A 56 12.20 14.65 4.17
N GLU A 57 11.39 13.89 4.91
CA GLU A 57 11.53 12.44 5.04
C GLU A 57 11.26 11.74 3.71
N ILE A 58 10.17 12.10 3.01
CA ILE A 58 9.83 11.57 1.69
C ILE A 58 10.95 11.84 0.69
N VAL A 59 11.51 13.05 0.68
CA VAL A 59 12.63 13.41 -0.22
C VAL A 59 13.87 12.59 0.11
N THR A 60 14.14 12.33 1.39
CA THR A 60 15.27 11.48 1.82
C THR A 60 15.08 10.05 1.34
N MET A 61 13.92 9.45 1.61
CA MET A 61 13.56 8.11 1.13
C MET A 61 13.60 8.01 -0.40
N ALA A 62 13.13 9.04 -1.12
CA ALA A 62 13.16 9.08 -2.58
C ALA A 62 14.60 9.07 -3.12
N LYS A 63 15.49 9.87 -2.53
CA LYS A 63 16.92 9.90 -2.90
C LYS A 63 17.58 8.54 -2.67
N GLU A 64 17.32 7.88 -1.53
CA GLU A 64 17.83 6.54 -1.22
C GLU A 64 17.36 5.49 -2.23
N ASN A 65 16.11 5.61 -2.73
CA ASN A 65 15.53 4.75 -3.75
C ASN A 65 15.97 5.09 -5.20
N GLY A 66 16.93 6.01 -5.35
CA GLY A 66 17.52 6.41 -6.62
C GLY A 66 16.72 7.44 -7.40
N PHE A 67 15.73 8.10 -6.78
CA PHE A 67 15.06 9.24 -7.39
C PHE A 67 15.98 10.46 -7.39
N LYS A 68 15.81 11.31 -8.41
CA LYS A 68 16.63 12.52 -8.59
C LYS A 68 15.73 13.74 -8.71
N ASN A 69 16.19 14.85 -8.14
CA ASN A 69 15.51 16.12 -8.32
C ASN A 69 15.61 16.55 -9.80
N ILE A 70 14.50 16.99 -10.37
CA ILE A 70 14.44 17.43 -11.77
C ILE A 70 15.26 18.69 -12.03
N GLU A 71 15.32 19.62 -11.08
CA GLU A 71 16.09 20.87 -11.17
C GLU A 71 17.59 20.58 -11.30
N ASP A 72 18.10 19.60 -10.53
CA ASP A 72 19.48 19.13 -10.62
C ASP A 72 19.78 18.57 -12.01
N LEU A 73 18.84 17.83 -12.61
CA LEU A 73 19.00 17.25 -13.95
C LEU A 73 19.00 18.33 -15.04
N ILE A 74 18.16 19.36 -14.89
CA ILE A 74 18.09 20.52 -15.79
C ILE A 74 19.40 21.31 -15.71
N ALA A 75 19.92 21.57 -14.50
CA ALA A 75 21.16 22.29 -14.28
C ALA A 75 22.37 21.60 -14.95
N ILE A 76 22.41 20.26 -14.91
CA ILE A 76 23.49 19.45 -15.49
C ILE A 76 23.26 19.17 -17.00
N LYS A 77 22.16 19.70 -17.60
CA LYS A 77 21.74 19.44 -18.99
C LYS A 77 21.67 17.96 -19.34
N LYS A 78 21.25 17.12 -18.40
CA LYS A 78 21.19 15.67 -18.60
C LYS A 78 19.89 15.31 -19.32
N PRO A 79 19.93 14.57 -20.45
CA PRO A 79 18.73 14.15 -21.14
C PRO A 79 17.94 13.15 -20.29
N LEU A 80 16.62 13.37 -20.18
CA LEU A 80 15.71 12.43 -19.55
C LEU A 80 15.55 11.20 -20.44
N LYS A 81 15.55 10.03 -19.82
CA LYS A 81 15.32 8.73 -20.47
C LYS A 81 14.12 8.06 -19.83
N GLU A 82 13.49 7.18 -20.59
CA GLU A 82 12.41 6.32 -20.13
C GLU A 82 12.86 5.50 -18.91
N GLY A 83 11.99 5.36 -17.90
CA GLY A 83 12.29 4.66 -16.66
C GLY A 83 13.11 5.44 -15.63
N MET A 84 13.45 6.72 -15.89
CA MET A 84 14.09 7.56 -14.88
C MET A 84 13.14 7.93 -13.74
N LYS A 85 13.57 7.66 -12.50
CA LYS A 85 12.88 8.05 -11.27
C LYS A 85 13.20 9.50 -10.92
N ILE A 86 12.22 10.38 -11.00
CA ILE A 86 12.38 11.82 -10.76
C ILE A 86 11.34 12.34 -9.77
N TYR A 87 11.72 13.37 -9.00
CA TYR A 87 10.81 14.16 -8.16
C TYR A 87 11.11 15.66 -8.34
N ALA A 88 10.16 16.52 -7.95
CA ALA A 88 10.28 17.98 -8.00
C ALA A 88 9.93 18.55 -6.62
#